data_AF-A0A8T3XRG2-F1
#
_entry.id   AF-A0A8T3XRG2-F1
#
_cell.length_a   1.000
_cell.length_b   1.000
_cell.length_c   1.000
_cell.angle_alpha   90.00
_cell.angle_beta   90.00
_cell.angle_gamma   90.00
#
_symmetry.space_group_name_H-M   'P 1'
#
loop_
_entity.id
_entity.type
_entity.pdbx_description
1 polymer ?
#
loop_
_entity_poly.entity_id
_entity_poly.type
_entity_poly.pdbx_seq_one_letter_code
_entity_poly.pdbx_strand_id
1 'polypeptide(L)'
;MKKPFAKKPQKDTAPRETSLTNVDYNKNKLFKKGVNLMADEKLEEAVRVFEQVLRIDPNHVDSLLKLGYAKFHLDDYEGAMKIYDRVLDIDVTNAEAWNLKGLVHYEKKNYSKALDCVEKAIESDPTYGMAWYNKGCFLSLLNQVPESLEALKRAIEIDVKNARKAVKDKDFTNVRLEEGFKRIVEVVVLESIRQNYHTIGAIVWTTFIDKKEVEISLQKLIEKGLIVKNEKKQAFHKIAVYDLVPEMAEKVGVEKKSILGVRKRLSSPIKNLKELSLAIQDVRTSIDEEDIEKTISNFDLFIDSAKFGPQMIEQFFEEHRFKNGFQI
;
A
#
# COMPACT_ATOMS: atom_id res chain seq x y z
N MET A 1 58.66 22.57 53.09
CA MET A 1 59.09 21.84 51.87
C MET A 1 58.17 20.63 51.68
N LYS A 2 57.59 20.50 50.47
CA LYS A 2 56.88 19.38 49.83
C LYS A 2 55.62 18.79 50.53
N LYS A 3 54.44 19.23 50.07
CA LYS A 3 53.16 18.48 50.16
C LYS A 3 53.26 17.20 49.29
N PRO A 4 52.64 16.07 49.68
CA PRO A 4 52.66 14.85 48.88
C PRO A 4 51.74 14.98 47.66
N PHE A 5 52.22 14.49 46.51
CA PHE A 5 51.48 14.43 45.26
C PHE A 5 50.34 13.41 45.38
N ALA A 6 49.09 13.88 45.29
CA ALA A 6 47.94 13.02 45.09
C ALA A 6 48.00 12.42 43.67
N LYS A 7 48.08 11.08 43.57
CA LYS A 7 47.90 10.36 42.31
C LYS A 7 46.49 10.62 41.77
N LYS A 8 46.38 11.20 40.57
CA LYS A 8 45.11 11.28 39.84
C LYS A 8 44.61 9.87 39.53
N PRO A 9 43.30 9.60 39.62
CA PRO A 9 42.76 8.30 39.28
C PRO A 9 43.00 8.01 37.79
N GLN A 10 43.48 6.80 37.53
CA GLN A 10 43.69 6.24 36.21
C GLN A 10 42.31 6.18 35.53
N LYS A 11 42.14 6.93 34.44
CA LYS A 11 40.93 6.82 33.61
C LYS A 11 40.94 5.41 33.02
N ASP A 12 39.98 4.58 33.42
CA ASP A 12 39.67 3.34 32.74
C ASP A 12 39.46 3.61 31.25
N THR A 13 40.42 3.17 30.44
CA THR A 13 40.32 3.18 28.98
C THR A 13 39.53 1.95 28.55
N ALA A 14 38.22 1.93 28.82
CA ALA A 14 37.32 1.10 28.04
C ALA A 14 37.34 1.67 26.59
N PRO A 15 37.52 0.84 25.55
CA PRO A 15 37.45 1.32 24.18
C PRO A 15 36.09 2.00 23.97
N ARG A 16 36.10 3.28 23.56
CA ARG A 16 34.86 3.94 23.13
C ARG A 16 34.31 3.12 21.96
N GLU A 17 33.12 2.57 22.11
CA GLU A 17 32.38 1.98 21.01
C GLU A 17 32.23 3.04 19.91
N THR A 18 33.05 2.92 18.88
CA THR A 18 32.90 3.69 17.65
C THR A 18 31.80 3.07 16.82
N SER A 19 31.21 3.81 15.86
CA SER A 19 30.20 3.22 14.98
C SER A 19 30.73 1.97 14.25
N LEU A 20 32.04 1.88 14.02
CA LEU A 20 32.70 0.73 13.40
C LEU A 20 32.79 -0.52 14.30
N THR A 21 32.71 -0.38 15.63
CA THR A 21 32.80 -1.48 16.59
C THR A 21 31.44 -1.91 17.16
N ASN A 22 30.38 -1.13 16.90
CA ASN A 22 29.03 -1.48 17.31
C ASN A 22 28.43 -2.49 16.30
N VAL A 23 28.16 -3.71 16.78
CA VAL A 23 27.67 -4.83 15.97
C VAL A 23 26.33 -4.50 15.30
N ASP A 24 25.43 -3.82 16.01
CA ASP A 24 24.12 -3.41 15.48
C ASP A 24 24.24 -2.30 14.42
N TYR A 25 25.20 -1.37 14.59
CA TYR A 25 25.47 -0.35 13.57
C TYR A 25 25.93 -1.00 12.25
N ASN A 26 26.87 -1.94 12.33
CA ASN A 26 27.38 -2.66 11.16
C ASN A 26 26.28 -3.51 10.50
N LYS A 27 25.46 -4.22 11.30
CA LYS A 27 24.30 -4.98 10.83
C LYS A 27 23.33 -4.10 10.04
N ASN A 28 22.92 -2.97 10.63
CA ASN A 28 21.99 -2.04 10.01
C ASN A 28 22.56 -1.41 8.73
N LYS A 29 23.85 -1.10 8.71
CA LYS A 29 24.54 -0.57 7.52
C LYS A 29 24.56 -1.60 6.38
N LEU A 30 24.87 -2.86 6.69
CA LEU A 30 24.85 -3.96 5.72
C LEU A 30 23.43 -4.21 5.21
N PHE A 31 22.44 -4.25 6.08
CA PHE A 31 21.05 -4.41 5.68
C PHE A 31 20.60 -3.33 4.69
N LYS A 32 20.86 -2.05 5.01
CA LYS A 32 20.57 -0.92 4.10
C LYS A 32 21.30 -1.05 2.77
N LYS A 33 22.57 -1.49 2.78
CA LYS A 33 23.32 -1.76 1.55
C LYS A 33 22.64 -2.86 0.71
N GLY A 34 22.20 -3.95 1.32
CA GLY A 34 21.49 -5.04 0.64
C GLY A 34 20.20 -4.56 -0.01
N VAL A 35 19.41 -3.75 0.70
CA VAL A 35 18.18 -3.14 0.16
C VAL A 35 18.47 -2.22 -1.03
N ASN A 36 19.50 -1.39 -0.95
CA ASN A 36 19.89 -0.53 -2.07
C ASN A 36 20.33 -1.35 -3.30
N LEU A 37 21.09 -2.43 -3.09
CA LEU A 37 21.48 -3.32 -4.18
C LEU A 37 20.27 -3.99 -4.85
N MET A 38 19.24 -4.36 -4.09
CA MET A 38 17.99 -4.85 -4.67
C MET A 38 17.27 -3.78 -5.51
N ALA A 39 17.25 -2.53 -5.03
CA ALA A 39 16.67 -1.41 -5.78
C ALA A 39 17.44 -1.12 -7.08
N ASP A 40 18.75 -1.38 -7.10
CA ASP A 40 19.61 -1.31 -8.27
C ASP A 40 19.60 -2.60 -9.13
N GLU A 41 18.71 -3.57 -8.84
CA GLU A 41 18.58 -4.88 -9.51
C GLU A 41 19.84 -5.77 -9.45
N LYS A 42 20.78 -5.48 -8.55
CA LYS A 42 22.00 -6.25 -8.32
C LYS A 42 21.76 -7.38 -7.32
N LEU A 43 20.94 -8.34 -7.71
CA LEU A 43 20.41 -9.37 -6.80
C LEU A 43 21.49 -10.30 -6.24
N GLU A 44 22.49 -10.70 -7.03
CA GLU A 44 23.57 -11.57 -6.56
C GLU A 44 24.47 -10.87 -5.52
N GLU A 45 24.69 -9.57 -5.68
CA GLU A 45 25.39 -8.76 -4.68
C GLU A 45 24.54 -8.61 -3.41
N ALA A 46 23.23 -8.38 -3.56
CA ALA A 46 22.30 -8.28 -2.44
C ALA A 46 22.28 -9.57 -1.61
N VAL A 47 22.22 -10.74 -2.26
CA VAL A 47 22.31 -12.06 -1.62
C VAL A 47 23.55 -12.14 -0.73
N ARG A 48 24.75 -11.83 -1.28
CA ARG A 48 26.00 -11.87 -0.51
C ARG A 48 25.97 -10.92 0.70
N VAL A 49 25.35 -9.75 0.57
CA VAL A 49 25.24 -8.79 1.66
C VAL A 49 24.27 -9.26 2.75
N PHE A 50 23.12 -9.83 2.39
CA PHE A 50 22.20 -10.38 3.37
C PHE A 50 22.78 -11.60 4.09
N GLU A 51 23.54 -12.45 3.40
CA GLU A 51 24.29 -13.55 4.04
C GLU A 51 25.30 -13.02 5.07
N GLN A 52 25.93 -11.86 4.83
CA GLN A 52 26.79 -11.22 5.83
C GLN A 52 26.01 -10.74 7.05
N VAL A 53 24.82 -10.16 6.84
CA VAL A 53 23.91 -9.80 7.96
C VAL A 53 23.56 -11.03 8.79
N LEU A 54 23.23 -12.15 8.13
CA LEU A 54 22.84 -13.40 8.79
C LEU A 54 24.00 -14.14 9.46
N ARG A 55 25.27 -13.83 9.15
CA ARG A 55 26.42 -14.29 9.95
C ARG A 55 26.55 -13.56 11.28
N ILE A 56 26.08 -12.30 11.33
CA ILE A 56 26.09 -11.49 12.54
C ILE A 56 24.88 -11.81 13.40
N ASP A 57 23.70 -11.87 12.77
CA ASP A 57 22.41 -12.13 13.42
C ASP A 57 21.64 -13.17 12.59
N PRO A 58 21.80 -14.46 12.91
CA PRO A 58 21.20 -15.54 12.14
C PRO A 58 19.67 -15.44 12.03
N ASN A 59 19.00 -14.85 13.01
CA ASN A 59 17.54 -14.83 13.09
C ASN A 59 16.96 -13.46 12.68
N HIS A 60 17.75 -12.63 11.98
CA HIS A 60 17.28 -11.34 11.47
C HIS A 60 16.25 -11.52 10.35
N VAL A 61 14.97 -11.53 10.73
CA VAL A 61 13.81 -11.84 9.87
C VAL A 61 13.79 -11.00 8.60
N ASP A 62 13.99 -9.69 8.69
CA ASP A 62 13.98 -8.81 7.51
C ASP A 62 15.04 -9.22 6.47
N SER A 63 16.24 -9.62 6.92
CA SER A 63 17.28 -10.08 5.99
C SER A 63 16.99 -11.46 5.42
N LEU A 64 16.33 -12.35 6.18
CA LEU A 64 15.86 -13.62 5.64
C LEU A 64 14.81 -13.39 4.55
N LEU A 65 13.79 -12.56 4.81
CA LEU A 65 12.76 -12.24 3.82
C LEU A 65 13.37 -11.64 2.53
N LYS A 66 14.28 -10.67 2.65
CA LYS A 66 14.96 -10.06 1.49
C LYS A 66 15.92 -11.03 0.78
N LEU A 67 16.62 -11.89 1.50
CA LEU A 67 17.45 -12.95 0.91
C LEU A 67 16.61 -13.94 0.12
N GLY A 68 15.50 -14.42 0.71
CA GLY A 68 14.57 -15.33 0.04
C GLY A 68 13.99 -14.69 -1.22
N TYR A 69 13.60 -13.42 -1.15
CA TYR A 69 13.11 -12.66 -2.30
C TYR A 69 14.17 -12.54 -3.40
N ALA A 70 15.40 -12.17 -3.06
CA ALA A 70 16.47 -12.07 -4.04
C ALA A 70 16.77 -13.43 -4.71
N LYS A 71 16.75 -14.53 -3.94
CA LYS A 71 16.89 -15.90 -4.47
C LYS A 71 15.76 -16.29 -5.41
N PHE A 72 14.51 -15.98 -5.04
CA PHE A 72 13.34 -16.22 -5.88
C PHE A 72 13.48 -15.54 -7.25
N HIS A 73 13.92 -14.28 -7.28
CA HIS A 73 14.13 -13.54 -8.53
C HIS A 73 15.40 -13.95 -9.32
N LEU A 74 16.27 -14.76 -8.71
CA LEU A 74 17.40 -15.42 -9.38
C LEU A 74 17.04 -16.86 -9.79
N ASP A 75 15.75 -17.21 -9.79
CA ASP A 75 15.22 -18.54 -10.08
C ASP A 75 15.74 -19.67 -9.16
N ASP A 76 16.36 -19.33 -8.02
CA ASP A 76 16.73 -20.27 -6.95
C ASP A 76 15.52 -20.52 -6.04
N TYR A 77 14.50 -21.17 -6.60
CA TYR A 77 13.23 -21.44 -5.91
C TYR A 77 13.39 -22.38 -4.72
N GLU A 78 14.27 -23.38 -4.80
CA GLU A 78 14.61 -24.28 -3.70
C GLU A 78 15.28 -23.52 -2.54
N GLY A 79 16.23 -22.63 -2.86
CA GLY A 79 16.87 -21.77 -1.87
C GLY A 79 15.90 -20.80 -1.24
N ALA A 80 15.05 -20.14 -2.04
CA ALA A 80 14.02 -19.24 -1.54
C ALA A 80 13.05 -19.95 -0.59
N MET A 81 12.56 -21.14 -0.96
CA MET A 81 11.68 -21.95 -0.12
C MET A 81 12.30 -22.23 1.25
N LYS A 82 13.55 -22.69 1.29
CA LYS A 82 14.27 -22.96 2.56
C LYS A 82 14.40 -21.71 3.44
N ILE A 83 14.63 -20.55 2.82
CA ILE A 83 14.73 -19.29 3.56
C ILE A 83 13.37 -18.87 4.13
N TYR A 84 12.29 -18.99 3.37
CA TYR A 84 10.95 -18.69 3.88
C TYR A 84 10.49 -19.68 4.95
N ASP A 85 10.80 -20.97 4.80
CA ASP A 85 10.58 -21.97 5.85
C ASP A 85 11.29 -21.58 7.15
N ARG A 86 12.54 -21.12 7.04
CA ARG A 86 13.29 -20.64 8.21
C ARG A 86 12.66 -19.39 8.85
N VAL A 87 12.07 -18.47 8.08
CA VAL A 87 11.31 -17.35 8.66
C VAL A 87 10.11 -17.87 9.44
N LEU A 88 9.40 -18.85 8.88
CA LEU A 88 8.22 -19.46 9.52
C LEU A 88 8.57 -20.32 10.74
N ASP A 89 9.78 -20.88 10.82
CA ASP A 89 10.30 -21.52 12.03
C ASP A 89 10.54 -20.51 13.17
N ILE A 90 10.87 -19.26 12.83
CA ILE A 90 11.07 -18.15 13.79
C ILE A 90 9.72 -17.55 14.20
N ASP A 91 8.87 -17.29 13.20
CA ASP A 91 7.55 -16.69 13.35
C ASP A 91 6.57 -17.32 12.35
N VAL A 92 5.78 -18.27 12.85
CA VAL A 92 4.77 -18.98 12.05
C VAL A 92 3.62 -18.07 11.60
N THR A 93 3.45 -16.89 12.21
CA THR A 93 2.43 -15.91 11.87
C THR A 93 2.93 -14.84 10.90
N ASN A 94 4.11 -15.01 10.32
CA ASN A 94 4.64 -14.04 9.37
C ASN A 94 3.89 -14.10 8.02
N ALA A 95 2.96 -13.16 7.82
CA ALA A 95 2.13 -13.10 6.62
C ALA A 95 2.94 -12.91 5.31
N GLU A 96 4.01 -12.10 5.36
CA GLU A 96 4.88 -11.87 4.20
C GLU A 96 5.59 -13.17 3.78
N ALA A 97 6.13 -13.95 4.74
CA ALA A 97 6.78 -15.23 4.47
C ALA A 97 5.82 -16.25 3.86
N TRP A 98 4.60 -16.38 4.41
CA TRP A 98 3.57 -17.26 3.83
C TRP A 98 3.20 -16.85 2.41
N ASN A 99 3.00 -15.56 2.16
CA ASN A 99 2.68 -15.06 0.83
C ASN A 99 3.83 -15.31 -0.18
N LEU A 100 5.07 -15.03 0.21
CA LEU A 100 6.25 -15.25 -0.63
C LEU A 100 6.46 -16.75 -0.92
N LYS A 101 6.22 -17.62 0.06
CA LYS A 101 6.19 -19.08 -0.12
C LYS A 101 5.11 -19.50 -1.14
N GLY A 102 3.95 -18.86 -1.09
CA GLY A 102 2.89 -19.02 -2.09
C GLY A 102 3.35 -18.68 -3.51
N LEU A 103 4.11 -17.59 -3.68
CA LEU A 103 4.70 -17.22 -4.97
C LEU A 103 5.70 -18.27 -5.50
N VAL A 104 6.50 -18.89 -4.61
CA VAL A 104 7.37 -20.01 -5.02
C VAL A 104 6.55 -21.19 -5.56
N HIS A 105 5.44 -21.53 -4.91
CA HIS A 105 4.55 -22.58 -5.40
C HIS A 105 3.85 -22.22 -6.71
N TYR A 106 3.51 -20.95 -6.90
CA TYR A 106 2.96 -20.41 -8.13
C TYR A 106 3.92 -20.57 -9.32
N GLU A 107 5.20 -20.21 -9.17
CA GLU A 107 6.21 -20.40 -10.23
C GLU A 107 6.39 -21.88 -10.59
N LYS A 108 6.27 -22.76 -9.58
CA LYS A 108 6.25 -24.22 -9.77
C LYS A 108 4.91 -24.76 -10.31
N LYS A 109 3.96 -23.89 -10.68
CA LYS A 109 2.61 -24.20 -11.17
C LYS A 109 1.77 -25.06 -10.22
N ASN A 110 2.10 -25.04 -8.93
CA ASN A 110 1.36 -25.76 -7.88
C ASN A 110 0.33 -24.82 -7.24
N TYR A 111 -0.67 -24.39 -8.01
CA TYR A 111 -1.60 -23.32 -7.59
C TYR A 111 -2.42 -23.67 -6.34
N SER A 112 -2.76 -24.95 -6.12
CA SER A 112 -3.42 -25.37 -4.88
C SER A 112 -2.54 -25.15 -3.65
N LYS A 113 -1.24 -25.50 -3.69
CA LYS A 113 -0.32 -25.20 -2.57
C LYS A 113 -0.05 -23.71 -2.42
N ALA A 114 -0.03 -22.98 -3.54
CA ALA A 114 0.11 -21.54 -3.54
C ALA A 114 -1.09 -20.89 -2.82
N LEU A 115 -2.31 -21.40 -3.07
CA LEU A 115 -3.54 -20.99 -2.41
C LEU A 115 -3.48 -21.26 -0.89
N ASP A 116 -3.12 -22.47 -0.47
CA ASP A 116 -2.97 -22.81 0.96
C ASP A 116 -2.01 -21.83 1.67
N CYS A 117 -0.94 -21.41 0.99
CA CYS A 117 0.05 -20.49 1.55
C CYS A 117 -0.52 -19.07 1.72
N VAL A 118 -1.21 -18.53 0.71
CA VAL A 118 -1.81 -17.18 0.82
C VAL A 118 -3.00 -17.15 1.77
N GLU A 119 -3.70 -18.27 1.97
CA GLU A 119 -4.73 -18.38 3.00
C GLU A 119 -4.14 -18.27 4.40
N LYS A 120 -3.02 -18.94 4.69
CA LYS A 120 -2.28 -18.75 5.95
C LYS A 120 -1.76 -17.31 6.13
N ALA A 121 -1.34 -16.66 5.04
CA ALA A 121 -0.95 -15.26 5.10
C ALA A 121 -2.12 -14.36 5.50
N ILE A 122 -3.32 -14.59 4.94
CA ILE A 122 -4.56 -13.86 5.26
C ILE A 122 -5.03 -14.17 6.69
N GLU A 123 -4.94 -15.42 7.14
CA GLU A 123 -5.25 -15.79 8.53
C GLU A 123 -4.34 -15.07 9.53
N SER A 124 -3.07 -14.87 9.16
CA SER A 124 -2.09 -14.19 10.00
C SER A 124 -2.26 -12.66 9.99
N ASP A 125 -2.50 -12.07 8.83
CA ASP A 125 -2.84 -10.66 8.67
C ASP A 125 -3.93 -10.46 7.61
N PRO A 126 -5.20 -10.30 8.03
CA PRO A 126 -6.32 -10.09 7.11
C PRO A 126 -6.22 -8.80 6.31
N THR A 127 -5.37 -7.86 6.71
CA THR A 127 -5.15 -6.57 6.03
C THR A 127 -3.98 -6.61 5.05
N TYR A 128 -3.29 -7.75 4.93
CA TYR A 128 -2.17 -7.92 4.01
C TYR A 128 -2.67 -8.05 2.55
N GLY A 129 -2.90 -6.91 1.90
CA GLY A 129 -3.55 -6.84 0.58
C GLY A 129 -2.87 -7.64 -0.53
N MET A 130 -1.55 -7.86 -0.43
CA MET A 130 -0.82 -8.68 -1.41
C MET A 130 -1.21 -10.16 -1.36
N ALA A 131 -1.55 -10.72 -0.19
CA ALA A 131 -2.02 -12.09 -0.10
C ALA A 131 -3.43 -12.24 -0.70
N TRP A 132 -4.32 -11.25 -0.50
CA TRP A 132 -5.63 -11.21 -1.18
C TRP A 132 -5.49 -11.12 -2.70
N TYR A 133 -4.57 -10.29 -3.19
CA TYR A 133 -4.31 -10.17 -4.62
C TYR A 133 -3.84 -11.52 -5.22
N ASN A 134 -2.84 -12.14 -4.59
CA ASN A 134 -2.29 -13.42 -5.02
C ASN A 134 -3.32 -14.55 -4.91
N LYS A 135 -4.17 -14.55 -3.87
CA LYS A 135 -5.33 -15.45 -3.77
C LYS A 135 -6.25 -15.29 -4.98
N GLY A 136 -6.56 -14.05 -5.37
CA GLY A 136 -7.29 -13.75 -6.61
C GLY A 136 -6.64 -14.38 -7.84
N CYS A 137 -5.34 -14.17 -8.04
CA CYS A 137 -4.60 -14.76 -9.18
C CYS A 137 -4.65 -16.29 -9.17
N PHE A 138 -4.40 -16.93 -8.02
CA PHE A 138 -4.32 -18.39 -7.94
C PHE A 138 -5.69 -19.04 -8.15
N LEU A 139 -6.75 -18.47 -7.59
CA LEU A 139 -8.13 -18.91 -7.83
C LEU A 139 -8.52 -18.74 -9.30
N SER A 140 -8.09 -17.64 -9.93
CA SER A 140 -8.29 -17.38 -11.36
C SER A 140 -7.69 -18.50 -12.19
N LEU A 141 -6.44 -18.90 -11.92
CA LEU A 141 -5.73 -19.98 -12.61
C LEU A 141 -6.31 -21.37 -12.34
N LEU A 142 -6.97 -21.55 -11.19
CA LEU A 142 -7.75 -22.74 -10.85
C LEU A 142 -9.18 -22.70 -11.42
N ASN A 143 -9.53 -21.65 -12.17
CA ASN A 143 -10.86 -21.41 -12.74
C ASN A 143 -11.99 -21.29 -11.70
N GLN A 144 -11.65 -20.86 -10.48
CA GLN A 144 -12.57 -20.52 -9.40
C GLN A 144 -12.91 -19.02 -9.48
N VAL A 145 -13.67 -18.69 -10.52
CA VAL A 145 -13.94 -17.32 -10.96
C VAL A 145 -14.66 -16.47 -9.89
N PRO A 146 -15.76 -16.92 -9.24
CA PRO A 146 -16.45 -16.12 -8.23
C PRO A 146 -15.56 -15.75 -7.05
N GLU A 147 -14.82 -16.71 -6.52
CA GLU A 147 -13.93 -16.54 -5.37
C GLU A 147 -12.72 -15.67 -5.72
N SER A 148 -12.21 -15.78 -6.96
CA SER A 148 -11.16 -14.91 -7.49
C SER A 148 -11.58 -13.43 -7.47
N LEU A 149 -12.80 -13.15 -7.96
CA LEU A 149 -13.34 -11.78 -7.97
C LEU A 149 -13.54 -11.22 -6.57
N GLU A 150 -14.00 -12.03 -5.61
CA GLU A 150 -14.14 -11.59 -4.22
C GLU A 150 -12.79 -11.31 -3.57
N ALA A 151 -11.80 -12.18 -3.76
CA ALA A 151 -10.45 -11.95 -3.26
C ALA A 151 -9.82 -10.68 -3.88
N LEU A 152 -10.02 -10.47 -5.19
CA LEU A 152 -9.52 -9.28 -5.87
C LEU A 152 -10.24 -8.00 -5.39
N LYS A 153 -11.55 -8.08 -5.13
CA LYS A 153 -12.31 -6.98 -4.51
C LYS A 153 -11.70 -6.62 -3.15
N ARG A 154 -11.43 -7.60 -2.28
CA ARG A 154 -10.76 -7.36 -0.99
C ARG A 154 -9.39 -6.71 -1.15
N ALA A 155 -8.59 -7.17 -2.11
CA ALA A 155 -7.29 -6.56 -2.39
C ALA A 155 -7.40 -5.08 -2.81
N ILE A 156 -8.44 -4.72 -3.56
CA ILE A 156 -8.70 -3.35 -4.03
C ILE A 156 -9.26 -2.47 -2.92
N GLU A 157 -10.09 -3.02 -2.02
CA GLU A 157 -10.56 -2.32 -0.82
C GLU A 157 -9.38 -1.93 0.10
N ILE A 158 -8.36 -2.79 0.19
CA ILE A 158 -7.13 -2.53 0.96
C ILE A 158 -6.22 -1.52 0.26
N ASP A 159 -5.91 -1.74 -1.02
CA ASP A 159 -5.16 -0.78 -1.84
C ASP A 159 -5.73 -0.71 -3.25
N VAL A 160 -6.34 0.44 -3.56
CA VAL A 160 -6.96 0.72 -4.86
C VAL A 160 -5.98 0.57 -6.05
N LYS A 161 -4.66 0.67 -5.82
CA LYS A 161 -3.65 0.44 -6.86
C LYS A 161 -3.68 -0.98 -7.39
N ASN A 162 -4.18 -1.95 -6.62
CA ASN A 162 -4.37 -3.33 -7.07
C ASN A 162 -5.33 -3.44 -8.25
N ALA A 163 -6.28 -2.51 -8.40
CA ALA A 163 -7.18 -2.47 -9.56
C ALA A 163 -6.38 -2.25 -10.85
N ARG A 164 -5.45 -1.29 -10.84
CA ARG A 164 -4.59 -1.01 -12.00
C ARG A 164 -3.63 -2.17 -12.28
N LYS A 165 -3.16 -2.87 -11.25
CA LYS A 165 -2.34 -4.06 -11.41
C LYS A 165 -3.14 -5.18 -12.08
N ALA A 166 -4.35 -5.46 -11.58
CA ALA A 166 -5.22 -6.53 -12.09
C ALA A 166 -5.61 -6.38 -13.56
N VAL A 167 -5.94 -5.16 -14.03
CA VAL A 167 -6.30 -4.95 -15.44
C VAL A 167 -5.14 -5.26 -16.41
N LYS A 168 -3.90 -5.32 -15.93
CA LYS A 168 -2.71 -5.69 -16.73
C LYS A 168 -2.26 -7.13 -16.51
N ASP A 169 -2.75 -7.78 -15.46
CA ASP A 169 -2.29 -9.11 -15.09
C ASP A 169 -2.97 -10.15 -16.00
N LYS A 170 -2.15 -11.05 -16.54
CA LYS A 170 -2.57 -12.12 -17.46
C LYS A 170 -3.28 -13.24 -16.71
N ASP A 171 -3.04 -13.38 -15.42
CA ASP A 171 -3.64 -14.45 -14.61
C ASP A 171 -5.16 -14.29 -14.49
N PHE A 172 -5.66 -13.08 -14.73
CA PHE A 172 -7.09 -12.76 -14.74
C PHE A 172 -7.77 -12.92 -16.10
N THR A 173 -7.15 -13.58 -17.09
CA THR A 173 -7.71 -13.69 -18.45
C THR A 173 -9.11 -14.31 -18.49
N ASN A 174 -9.38 -15.35 -17.71
CA ASN A 174 -10.70 -16.00 -17.63
C ASN A 174 -11.75 -15.19 -16.85
N VAL A 175 -11.34 -14.29 -15.94
CA VAL A 175 -12.28 -13.46 -15.18
C VAL A 175 -12.63 -12.14 -15.89
N ARG A 176 -11.88 -11.74 -16.93
CA ARG A 176 -12.03 -10.43 -17.61
C ARG A 176 -13.42 -10.16 -18.18
N LEU A 177 -14.12 -11.19 -18.62
CA LEU A 177 -15.45 -11.06 -19.22
C LEU A 177 -16.56 -10.91 -18.16
N GLU A 178 -16.27 -11.24 -16.90
CA GLU A 178 -17.21 -11.17 -15.80
C GLU A 178 -17.57 -9.72 -15.44
N GLU A 179 -18.83 -9.52 -15.08
CA GLU A 179 -19.31 -8.19 -14.69
C GLU A 179 -18.56 -7.65 -13.46
N GLY A 180 -18.16 -8.53 -12.55
CA GLY A 180 -17.31 -8.18 -11.41
C GLY A 180 -15.97 -7.57 -11.83
N PHE A 181 -15.32 -8.12 -12.86
CA PHE A 181 -14.06 -7.58 -13.35
C PHE A 181 -14.24 -6.28 -14.14
N LYS A 182 -15.33 -6.14 -14.89
CA LYS A 182 -15.66 -4.87 -15.58
C LYS A 182 -15.82 -3.70 -14.61
N ARG A 183 -16.35 -3.93 -13.40
CA ARG A 183 -16.38 -2.91 -12.34
C ARG A 183 -14.98 -2.49 -11.88
N ILE A 184 -13.99 -3.40 -11.91
CA ILE A 184 -12.59 -3.06 -11.61
C ILE A 184 -12.02 -2.15 -12.70
N VAL A 185 -12.34 -2.41 -13.97
CA VAL A 185 -11.98 -1.51 -15.09
C VAL A 185 -12.57 -0.12 -14.86
N GLU A 186 -13.84 -0.02 -14.43
CA GLU A 186 -14.46 1.25 -14.08
C GLU A 186 -13.71 1.99 -12.95
N VAL A 187 -13.27 1.29 -11.90
CA VAL A 187 -12.43 1.87 -10.83
C VAL A 187 -11.13 2.44 -11.41
N VAL A 188 -10.45 1.72 -12.32
CA VAL A 188 -9.20 2.20 -12.92
C VAL A 188 -9.43 3.44 -13.80
N VAL A 189 -10.54 3.48 -14.55
CA VAL A 189 -10.93 4.64 -15.38
C VAL A 189 -11.27 5.84 -14.48
N LEU A 190 -12.05 5.63 -13.43
CA LEU A 190 -12.42 6.68 -12.47
C LEU A 190 -11.18 7.26 -11.77
N GLU A 191 -10.26 6.40 -11.33
CA GLU A 191 -8.99 6.81 -10.72
C GLU A 191 -8.10 7.60 -11.71
N SER A 192 -8.15 7.25 -13.00
CA SER A 192 -7.42 8.01 -14.02
C SER A 192 -7.97 9.43 -14.17
N ILE A 193 -9.30 9.58 -14.17
CA ILE A 193 -9.96 10.91 -14.20
C ILE A 193 -9.62 11.70 -12.92
N ARG A 194 -9.66 11.04 -11.75
CA ARG A 194 -9.27 11.64 -10.46
C ARG A 194 -7.83 12.18 -10.46
N GLN A 195 -6.95 11.51 -11.19
CA GLN A 195 -5.54 11.88 -11.42
C GLN A 195 -5.34 12.84 -12.62
N ASN A 196 -6.43 13.43 -13.13
CA ASN A 196 -6.44 14.45 -14.19
C ASN A 196 -6.03 13.90 -15.58
N TYR A 197 -6.28 12.60 -15.83
CA TYR A 197 -6.27 12.01 -17.17
C TYR A 197 -7.69 12.08 -17.78
N HIS A 198 -7.99 13.19 -18.43
CA HIS A 198 -9.37 13.54 -18.83
C HIS A 198 -9.78 13.08 -20.23
N THR A 199 -8.90 12.51 -21.04
CA THR A 199 -9.23 12.06 -22.41
C THR A 199 -9.12 10.56 -22.51
N ILE A 200 -9.90 9.95 -23.42
CA ILE A 200 -9.81 8.51 -23.71
C ILE A 200 -8.36 8.11 -24.01
N GLY A 201 -7.67 8.88 -24.86
CA GLY A 201 -6.27 8.60 -25.22
C GLY A 201 -5.32 8.65 -24.01
N ALA A 202 -5.51 9.61 -23.10
CA ALA A 202 -4.69 9.70 -21.89
C ALA A 202 -4.95 8.54 -20.92
N ILE A 203 -6.22 8.13 -20.79
CA ILE A 203 -6.62 6.98 -19.97
C ILE A 203 -6.02 5.70 -20.56
N VAL A 204 -6.25 5.42 -21.85
CA VAL A 204 -5.67 4.26 -22.55
C VAL A 204 -4.16 4.22 -22.39
N TRP A 205 -3.47 5.35 -22.58
CA TRP A 205 -2.00 5.42 -22.44
C TRP A 205 -1.52 5.09 -21.02
N THR A 206 -2.21 5.57 -19.98
CA THR A 206 -1.76 5.33 -18.59
C THR A 206 -2.17 3.97 -18.04
N THR A 207 -3.27 3.40 -18.54
CA THR A 207 -3.85 2.16 -18.00
C THR A 207 -3.55 0.94 -18.86
N PHE A 208 -3.26 1.11 -20.17
CA PHE A 208 -3.15 0.06 -21.17
C PHE A 208 -4.44 -0.76 -21.39
N ILE A 209 -5.58 -0.22 -20.95
CA ILE A 209 -6.91 -0.80 -21.18
C ILE A 209 -7.31 -0.52 -22.63
N ASP A 210 -8.01 -1.45 -23.27
CA ASP A 210 -8.47 -1.26 -24.64
C ASP A 210 -9.39 -0.03 -24.74
N LYS A 211 -9.30 0.68 -25.87
CA LYS A 211 -10.09 1.90 -26.11
C LYS A 211 -11.59 1.64 -25.95
N LYS A 212 -12.10 0.51 -26.45
CA LYS A 212 -13.52 0.17 -26.38
C LYS A 212 -13.96 -0.11 -24.95
N GLU A 213 -13.12 -0.78 -24.15
CA GLU A 213 -13.38 -1.01 -22.73
C GLU A 213 -13.42 0.31 -21.96
N VAL A 214 -12.48 1.23 -22.24
CA VAL A 214 -12.50 2.58 -21.66
C VAL A 214 -13.78 3.32 -22.03
N GLU A 215 -14.21 3.28 -23.30
CA GLU A 215 -15.45 3.92 -23.75
C GLU A 215 -16.69 3.36 -23.04
N ILE A 216 -16.78 2.03 -22.88
CA ILE A 216 -17.87 1.37 -22.14
C ILE A 216 -17.87 1.79 -20.67
N SER A 217 -16.70 1.78 -20.01
CA SER A 217 -16.58 2.18 -18.61
C SER A 217 -16.94 3.66 -18.41
N LEU A 218 -16.52 4.55 -19.31
CA LEU A 218 -16.88 5.97 -19.25
C LEU A 218 -18.40 6.16 -19.37
N GLN A 219 -19.05 5.44 -20.28
CA GLN A 219 -20.51 5.49 -20.43
C GLN A 219 -21.22 5.05 -19.15
N LYS A 220 -20.81 3.92 -18.56
CA LYS A 220 -21.36 3.44 -17.27
C LYS A 220 -21.13 4.42 -16.12
N LEU A 221 -19.95 5.04 -16.05
CA LEU A 221 -19.64 6.04 -15.01
C LEU A 221 -20.50 7.31 -15.16
N ILE A 222 -20.87 7.69 -16.39
CA ILE A 222 -21.83 8.78 -16.65
C ILE A 222 -23.23 8.37 -16.21
N GLU A 223 -23.68 7.17 -16.57
CA GLU A 223 -25.00 6.63 -16.16
C GLU A 223 -25.14 6.54 -14.64
N LYS A 224 -24.04 6.22 -13.94
CA LYS A 224 -23.94 6.23 -12.47
C LYS A 224 -23.85 7.64 -11.86
N GLY A 225 -23.78 8.69 -12.68
CA GLY A 225 -23.66 10.07 -12.21
C GLY A 225 -22.34 10.38 -11.51
N LEU A 226 -21.27 9.62 -11.77
CA LEU A 226 -19.96 9.80 -11.12
C LEU A 226 -19.06 10.78 -11.89
N ILE A 227 -19.25 10.84 -13.20
CA ILE A 227 -18.48 11.70 -14.10
C ILE A 227 -19.39 12.43 -15.09
N VAL A 228 -18.89 13.52 -15.64
CA VAL A 228 -19.52 14.27 -16.74
C VAL A 228 -18.63 14.27 -17.97
N LYS A 229 -19.25 14.27 -19.15
CA LYS A 229 -18.58 14.47 -20.43
C LYS A 229 -18.72 15.92 -20.86
N ASN A 230 -17.60 16.57 -21.07
CA ASN A 230 -17.49 17.92 -21.60
C ASN A 230 -16.79 17.91 -22.98
N GLU A 231 -16.85 19.03 -23.69
CA GLU A 231 -16.08 19.23 -24.92
C GLU A 231 -15.08 20.37 -24.74
N LYS A 232 -13.81 20.13 -25.08
CA LYS A 232 -12.79 21.17 -25.13
C LYS A 232 -12.41 21.44 -26.58
N LYS A 233 -12.42 22.71 -26.97
CA LYS A 233 -11.88 23.13 -28.27
C LYS A 233 -10.35 23.05 -28.22
N GLN A 234 -9.77 22.31 -29.16
CA GLN A 234 -8.33 22.28 -29.38
C GLN A 234 -8.06 22.55 -30.86
N ALA A 235 -7.51 23.73 -31.15
CA ALA A 235 -7.39 24.27 -32.51
C ALA A 235 -8.74 24.22 -33.27
N PHE A 236 -8.83 23.39 -34.32
CA PHE A 236 -10.02 23.25 -35.17
C PHE A 236 -10.94 22.08 -34.80
N HIS A 237 -10.58 21.27 -33.79
CA HIS A 237 -11.34 20.08 -33.41
C HIS A 237 -11.88 20.19 -31.98
N LYS A 238 -13.01 19.52 -31.74
CA LYS A 238 -13.56 19.31 -30.40
C LYS A 238 -13.07 17.97 -29.88
N ILE A 239 -12.59 17.95 -28.64
CA ILE A 239 -12.15 16.73 -27.97
C ILE A 239 -13.03 16.52 -26.75
N ALA A 240 -13.56 15.30 -26.61
CA ALA A 240 -14.28 14.89 -25.41
C ALA A 240 -13.31 14.82 -24.23
N VAL A 241 -13.67 15.50 -23.14
CA VAL A 241 -12.98 15.45 -21.86
C VAL A 241 -13.93 15.01 -20.76
N TYR A 242 -13.43 14.26 -19.79
CA TYR A 242 -14.22 13.65 -18.73
C TYR A 242 -13.72 14.15 -17.39
N ASP A 243 -14.65 14.58 -16.54
CA ASP A 243 -14.38 15.15 -15.23
C ASP A 243 -15.26 14.48 -14.17
N LEU A 244 -14.77 14.40 -12.94
CA LEU A 244 -15.62 14.00 -11.81
C LEU A 244 -16.76 15.00 -11.64
N VAL A 245 -17.96 14.51 -11.31
CA VAL A 245 -19.05 15.37 -10.82
C VAL A 245 -18.55 16.14 -9.58
N PRO A 246 -18.89 17.44 -9.39
CA PRO A 246 -18.34 18.27 -8.31
C PRO A 246 -18.46 17.64 -6.91
N GLU A 247 -19.61 17.03 -6.60
CA GLU A 247 -19.84 16.32 -5.33
C GLU A 247 -18.85 15.15 -5.16
N MET A 248 -18.65 14.35 -6.20
CA MET A 248 -17.65 13.27 -6.17
C MET A 248 -16.23 13.82 -6.01
N ALA A 249 -15.86 14.88 -6.73
CA ALA A 249 -14.54 15.50 -6.62
C ALA A 249 -14.23 16.01 -5.20
N GLU A 250 -15.25 16.44 -4.47
CA GLU A 250 -15.14 16.83 -3.06
C GLU A 250 -14.95 15.61 -2.14
N LYS A 251 -15.72 14.54 -2.37
CA LYS A 251 -15.65 13.29 -1.60
C LYS A 251 -14.33 12.55 -1.78
N VAL A 252 -13.84 12.39 -3.01
CA VAL A 252 -12.65 11.55 -3.29
C VAL A 252 -11.34 12.34 -3.43
N GLY A 253 -11.42 13.67 -3.47
CA GLY A 253 -10.28 14.54 -3.76
C GLY A 253 -9.79 14.41 -5.20
N VAL A 254 -8.92 15.32 -5.63
CA VAL A 254 -8.39 15.35 -7.02
C VAL A 254 -6.92 15.74 -7.05
N GLU A 255 -6.17 15.21 -8.02
CA GLU A 255 -4.79 15.61 -8.28
C GLU A 255 -4.70 16.39 -9.59
N LYS A 256 -4.37 17.69 -9.53
CA LYS A 256 -4.14 18.50 -10.75
C LYS A 256 -2.67 18.53 -11.07
N LYS A 257 -2.30 18.07 -12.26
CA LYS A 257 -0.93 18.19 -12.78
C LYS A 257 -0.78 19.55 -13.47
N SER A 258 0.21 20.35 -13.04
CA SER A 258 0.56 21.64 -13.67
C SER A 258 2.06 21.70 -13.94
N ILE A 259 2.50 22.72 -14.70
CA ILE A 259 3.93 22.97 -14.97
C ILE A 259 4.72 23.17 -13.66
N LEU A 260 4.06 23.65 -12.59
CA LEU A 260 4.63 23.90 -11.26
C LEU A 260 4.58 22.67 -10.33
N GLY A 261 4.27 21.49 -10.86
CA GLY A 261 4.14 20.25 -10.09
C GLY A 261 2.69 19.82 -9.86
N VAL A 262 2.53 18.78 -9.03
CA VAL A 262 1.23 18.17 -8.74
C VAL A 262 0.56 18.89 -7.57
N ARG A 263 -0.58 19.54 -7.83
CA ARG A 263 -1.42 20.15 -6.79
C ARG A 263 -2.51 19.16 -6.37
N LYS A 264 -2.43 18.63 -5.16
CA LYS A 264 -3.45 17.74 -4.59
C LYS A 264 -4.52 18.55 -3.87
N ARG A 265 -5.79 18.38 -4.23
CA ARG A 265 -6.94 18.80 -3.43
C ARG A 265 -7.36 17.60 -2.59
N LEU A 266 -7.15 17.69 -1.28
CA LEU A 266 -7.55 16.65 -0.33
C LEU A 266 -9.08 16.49 -0.36
N SER A 267 -9.51 15.23 -0.26
CA SER A 267 -10.90 14.86 0.00
C SER A 267 -11.36 15.42 1.34
N SER A 268 -12.66 15.66 1.51
CA SER A 268 -13.22 16.11 2.79
C SER A 268 -12.83 15.19 3.97
N PRO A 269 -12.94 13.85 3.90
CA PRO A 269 -12.51 12.96 4.98
C PRO A 269 -11.05 13.16 5.42
N ILE A 270 -10.11 13.26 4.48
CA ILE A 270 -8.69 13.49 4.79
C ILE A 270 -8.46 14.87 5.42
N LYS A 271 -9.17 15.91 4.99
CA LYS A 271 -9.07 17.23 5.63
C LYS A 271 -9.53 17.14 7.09
N ASN A 272 -10.63 16.44 7.33
CA ASN A 272 -11.17 16.25 8.66
C ASN A 272 -10.22 15.46 9.56
N LEU A 273 -9.64 14.36 9.07
CA LEU A 273 -8.62 13.61 9.81
C LEU A 273 -7.39 14.46 10.15
N LYS A 274 -7.00 15.36 9.24
CA LYS A 274 -5.92 16.31 9.50
C LYS A 274 -6.31 17.32 10.58
N GLU A 275 -7.54 17.83 10.56
CA GLU A 275 -8.06 18.73 11.60
C GLU A 275 -8.13 18.03 12.96
N LEU A 276 -8.61 16.78 13.02
CA LEU A 276 -8.57 15.95 14.23
C LEU A 276 -7.15 15.72 14.72
N SER A 277 -6.21 15.41 13.82
CA SER A 277 -4.80 15.24 14.19
C SER A 277 -4.18 16.51 14.77
N LEU A 278 -4.54 17.68 14.24
CA LEU A 278 -4.10 18.97 14.77
C LEU A 278 -4.72 19.22 16.15
N ALA A 279 -6.01 18.97 16.32
CA ALA A 279 -6.68 19.10 17.61
C ALA A 279 -6.04 18.19 18.69
N ILE A 280 -5.67 16.95 18.33
CA ILE A 280 -4.95 16.03 19.24
C ILE A 280 -3.58 16.61 19.63
N GLN A 281 -2.87 17.22 18.67
CA GLN A 281 -1.59 17.86 18.93
C GLN A 281 -1.72 19.08 19.84
N ASP A 282 -2.77 19.88 19.66
CA ASP A 282 -3.05 21.05 20.50
C ASP A 282 -3.40 20.64 21.93
N VAL A 283 -4.20 19.59 22.12
CA VAL A 283 -4.47 18.98 23.44
C VAL A 283 -3.17 18.52 24.10
N ARG A 284 -2.30 17.82 23.36
CA ARG A 284 -1.03 17.35 23.89
C ARG A 284 -0.15 18.52 24.35
N THR A 285 -0.10 19.58 23.54
CA THR A 285 0.70 20.77 23.84
C THR A 285 0.19 21.49 25.09
N SER A 286 -1.13 21.64 25.26
CA SER A 286 -1.69 22.30 26.45
C SER A 286 -1.50 21.47 27.74
N ILE A 287 -1.46 20.14 27.63
CA ILE A 287 -1.11 19.25 28.75
C ILE A 287 0.35 19.45 29.15
N ASP A 288 1.27 19.49 28.17
CA ASP A 288 2.71 19.72 28.41
C ASP A 288 2.97 21.11 29.01
N GLU A 289 2.09 22.09 28.74
CA GLU A 289 2.11 23.45 29.30
C GLU A 289 1.43 23.55 30.69
N GLU A 290 0.85 22.47 31.21
CA GLU A 290 0.03 22.44 32.44
C GLU A 290 -1.18 23.42 32.42
N ASP A 291 -1.68 23.78 31.23
CA ASP A 291 -2.80 24.70 31.03
C ASP A 291 -4.14 23.93 30.96
N ILE A 292 -4.80 23.83 32.11
CA ILE A 292 -6.06 23.08 32.27
C ILE A 292 -7.21 23.71 31.47
N GLU A 293 -7.33 25.04 31.47
CA GLU A 293 -8.42 25.73 30.76
C GLU A 293 -8.30 25.53 29.25
N LYS A 294 -7.08 25.69 28.71
CA LYS A 294 -6.79 25.45 27.30
C LYS A 294 -6.97 23.98 26.92
N THR A 295 -6.61 23.06 27.80
CA THR A 295 -6.84 21.62 27.58
C THR A 295 -8.33 21.30 27.46
N ILE A 296 -9.17 21.80 28.36
CA ILE A 296 -10.63 21.61 28.29
C ILE A 296 -11.20 22.24 27.01
N SER A 297 -10.81 23.47 26.69
CA SER A 297 -11.22 24.16 25.46
C SER A 297 -10.83 23.40 24.18
N ASN A 298 -9.64 22.80 24.15
CA ASN A 298 -9.21 21.96 23.04
C ASN A 298 -10.01 20.65 22.94
N PHE A 299 -10.48 20.10 24.06
CA PHE A 299 -11.37 18.93 24.05
C PHE A 299 -12.77 19.26 23.53
N ASP A 300 -13.27 20.48 23.76
CA ASP A 300 -14.55 20.93 23.23
C ASP A 300 -14.61 20.86 21.70
N LEU A 301 -13.45 20.99 21.03
CA LEU A 301 -13.36 20.82 19.58
C LEU A 301 -13.89 19.47 19.12
N PHE A 302 -13.66 18.38 19.85
CA PHE A 302 -14.03 17.02 19.43
C PHE A 302 -15.53 16.72 19.60
N ILE A 303 -16.19 17.42 20.52
CA ILE A 303 -17.62 17.25 20.83
C ILE A 303 -18.50 18.30 20.15
N ASP A 304 -17.89 19.34 19.56
CA ASP A 304 -18.59 20.36 18.79
C ASP A 304 -19.22 19.74 17.54
N SER A 305 -20.54 19.53 17.64
CA SER A 305 -21.33 18.96 16.56
C SER A 305 -21.41 19.87 15.34
N ALA A 306 -21.00 21.15 15.40
CA ALA A 306 -20.92 22.00 14.21
C ALA A 306 -19.57 21.83 13.47
N LYS A 307 -18.53 21.33 14.14
CA LYS A 307 -17.19 21.11 13.56
C LYS A 307 -17.00 19.67 13.07
N PHE A 308 -17.21 18.68 13.93
CA PHE A 308 -17.05 17.27 13.56
C PHE A 308 -18.38 16.47 13.56
N GLY A 309 -19.46 17.03 14.09
CA GLY A 309 -20.78 16.38 14.16
C GLY A 309 -21.41 15.99 12.81
N PRO A 310 -21.37 16.84 11.75
CA PRO A 310 -21.87 16.45 10.43
C PRO A 310 -21.24 15.16 9.91
N GLN A 311 -19.99 14.87 10.28
CA GLN A 311 -19.24 13.72 9.79
C GLN A 311 -19.61 12.44 10.53
N MET A 312 -19.80 12.51 11.85
CA MET A 312 -20.35 11.37 12.60
C MET A 312 -21.75 11.00 12.10
N ILE A 313 -22.55 12.00 11.75
CA ILE A 313 -23.89 11.82 11.21
C ILE A 313 -23.84 11.28 9.77
N GLU A 314 -23.00 11.84 8.91
CA GLU A 314 -22.83 11.40 7.51
C GLU A 314 -22.24 9.98 7.45
N GLN A 315 -21.22 9.68 8.24
CA GLN A 315 -20.63 8.34 8.35
C GLN A 315 -21.63 7.34 8.94
N PHE A 316 -22.39 7.73 9.97
CA PHE A 316 -23.50 6.92 10.47
C PHE A 316 -24.52 6.63 9.35
N PHE A 317 -24.92 7.62 8.57
CA PHE A 317 -25.85 7.41 7.46
C PHE A 317 -25.24 6.59 6.30
N GLU A 318 -23.96 6.72 6.00
CA GLU A 318 -23.27 5.89 5.01
C GLU A 318 -23.20 4.43 5.47
N GLU A 319 -22.72 4.16 6.69
CA GLU A 319 -22.66 2.82 7.27
C GLU A 319 -24.04 2.14 7.33
N HIS A 320 -25.10 2.93 7.53
CA HIS A 320 -26.48 2.43 7.59
C HIS A 320 -27.20 2.42 6.23
N ARG A 321 -26.67 3.10 5.20
CA ARG A 321 -27.07 2.89 3.79
C ARG A 321 -26.57 1.55 3.27
N PHE A 322 -25.33 1.16 3.61
CA PHE A 322 -24.75 -0.12 3.16
C PHE A 322 -25.46 -1.36 3.74
N LYS A 323 -26.08 -1.25 4.93
CA LYS A 323 -26.90 -2.35 5.49
C LYS A 323 -28.24 -2.55 4.79
N ASN A 324 -28.78 -1.54 4.11
CA ASN A 324 -30.14 -1.55 3.57
C ASN A 324 -30.27 -1.35 2.06
N GLY A 325 -29.16 -1.43 1.31
CA GLY A 325 -29.22 -1.67 -0.13
C GLY A 325 -28.25 -0.84 -0.93
N PHE A 326 -27.27 -1.52 -1.54
CA PHE A 326 -26.78 -1.23 -2.88
C PHE A 326 -26.13 -2.52 -3.44
N GLN A 327 -26.93 -3.31 -4.16
CA GLN A 327 -26.44 -4.04 -5.32
C GLN A 327 -26.35 -3.02 -6.47
N ILE A 328 -25.15 -2.57 -6.82
CA ILE A 328 -24.85 -1.93 -8.12
C ILE A 328 -23.52 -2.50 -8.63
#